data_AF-A0A242DIJ5-F1
#
_entry.id   AF-A0A242DIJ5-F1
#
_cell.length_a   1.000
_cell.length_b   1.000
_cell.length_c   1.000
_cell.angle_alpha   90.00
_cell.angle_beta   90.00
_cell.angle_gamma   90.00
#
_symmetry.space_group_name_H-M   'P 1'
#
loop_
_entity.id
_entity.type
_entity.pdbx_description
1 polymer ?
#
loop_
_entity_poly.entity_id
_entity_poly.type
_entity_poly.pdbx_seq_one_letter_code
_entity_poly.pdbx_strand_id
1 'polypeptide(L)'
;MAYEIVPSKHVIKYLKKLKEKPLKEKFLNLIYDEIAIDPYKGEQKTGDLSGIWSSGFKYAGTTYRVAYEIIENKVIPVLLCGTHENFYEQLKKII
;
A
#
# COMPACT_ATOMS: atom_id res chain seq x y z
N MET A 1 16.72 -11.29 0.49
CA MET A 1 16.55 -10.49 1.73
C MET A 1 15.16 -9.90 1.68
N ALA A 2 14.34 -10.14 2.70
CA ALA A 2 13.02 -9.50 2.80
C ALA A 2 13.18 -8.13 3.48
N TYR A 3 12.44 -7.15 3.00
CA TYR A 3 12.35 -5.82 3.59
C TYR A 3 11.51 -5.85 4.86
N GLU A 4 11.87 -5.03 5.84
CA GLU A 4 11.05 -4.87 7.05
C GLU A 4 9.82 -4.00 6.73
N ILE A 5 8.63 -4.53 6.94
CA ILE A 5 7.37 -3.79 6.75
C ILE A 5 7.02 -3.00 8.03
N VAL A 6 6.90 -1.68 7.90
CA VAL A 6 6.51 -0.77 8.99
C VAL A 6 5.20 -0.04 8.65
N PRO A 7 4.01 -0.62 8.95
CA PRO A 7 2.74 -0.03 8.53
C PRO A 7 2.40 1.24 9.32
N SER A 8 1.90 2.27 8.61
CA SER A 8 1.49 3.52 9.27
C SER A 8 0.17 3.38 10.05
N LYS A 9 -0.10 4.36 10.93
CA LYS A 9 -1.36 4.41 11.70
C LYS A 9 -2.61 4.41 10.80
N HIS A 10 -2.53 5.02 9.61
CA HIS A 10 -3.63 5.06 8.65
C HIS A 10 -3.92 3.67 8.09
N VAL A 11 -2.87 2.96 7.66
CA VAL A 11 -2.97 1.58 7.16
C VAL A 11 -3.52 0.64 8.23
N ILE A 12 -3.00 0.72 9.46
CA ILE A 12 -3.48 -0.10 10.58
C ILE A 12 -4.97 0.17 10.86
N LYS A 13 -5.40 1.44 10.87
CA LYS A 13 -6.82 1.79 11.07
C LYS A 13 -7.69 1.27 9.94
N TYR A 14 -7.26 1.39 8.69
CA TYR A 14 -8.02 0.89 7.53
C TYR A 14 -8.19 -0.64 7.60
N LEU A 15 -7.09 -1.38 7.77
CA LEU A 15 -7.11 -2.85 7.87
C LEU A 15 -7.93 -3.36 9.07
N LYS A 16 -8.00 -2.59 10.17
CA LYS A 16 -8.88 -2.90 11.32
C LYS A 16 -10.37 -2.66 11.01
N LYS A 17 -10.70 -1.69 10.17
CA LYS A 17 -12.08 -1.37 9.77
C LYS A 17 -12.65 -2.34 8.75
N LEU A 18 -11.80 -3.02 7.98
CA LEU A 18 -12.23 -4.04 7.02
C LEU A 18 -12.94 -5.19 7.74
N LYS A 19 -14.25 -5.35 7.47
CA LYS A 19 -15.07 -6.45 7.99
C LYS A 19 -14.90 -7.74 7.17
N GLU A 20 -14.60 -7.60 5.88
CA GLU A 20 -14.38 -8.73 4.98
C GLU A 20 -12.99 -9.34 5.20
N LYS A 21 -12.98 -10.54 5.82
CA LYS A 21 -11.78 -11.35 6.01
C LYS A 21 -10.98 -11.59 4.71
N PRO A 22 -11.58 -12.06 3.60
CA PRO A 22 -10.82 -12.34 2.37
C PRO A 22 -10.17 -11.10 1.77
N LEU A 23 -10.84 -9.95 1.82
CA LEU A 23 -10.27 -8.68 1.36
C LEU A 23 -9.09 -8.26 2.24
N LYS A 24 -9.23 -8.38 3.56
CA LYS A 24 -8.15 -8.08 4.51
C LYS A 24 -6.95 -9.00 4.27
N GLU A 25 -7.16 -10.28 4.05
CA GLU A 25 -6.09 -11.23 3.72
C GLU A 25 -5.38 -10.86 2.42
N LYS A 26 -6.10 -10.42 1.37
CA LYS A 26 -5.46 -9.93 0.14
C LYS A 26 -4.55 -8.73 0.39
N PHE A 27 -4.96 -7.79 1.24
CA PHE A 27 -4.08 -6.70 1.64
C PHE A 27 -2.85 -7.18 2.38
N LEU A 28 -3.00 -8.11 3.33
CA LEU A 28 -1.87 -8.66 4.07
C LEU A 28 -0.90 -9.41 3.16
N ASN A 29 -1.40 -10.24 2.24
CA ASN A 29 -0.56 -10.93 1.24
C ASN A 29 0.18 -9.92 0.35
N LEU A 30 -0.52 -8.90 -0.18
CA LEU A 30 0.15 -7.88 -0.99
C LEU A 30 1.27 -7.19 -0.20
N ILE A 31 1.04 -6.84 1.06
CA ILE A 31 1.99 -6.09 1.88
C ILE A 31 3.16 -6.97 2.34
N TYR A 32 2.89 -8.16 2.85
CA TYR A 32 3.89 -9.00 3.54
C TYR A 32 4.49 -10.10 2.66
N ASP A 33 3.82 -10.52 1.58
CA ASP A 33 4.34 -11.55 0.66
C ASP A 33 4.84 -10.95 -0.66
N GLU A 34 4.22 -9.89 -1.19
CA GLU A 34 4.73 -9.28 -2.43
C GLU A 34 5.67 -8.09 -2.15
N ILE A 35 5.17 -7.06 -1.47
CA ILE A 35 5.92 -5.82 -1.24
C ILE A 35 7.13 -6.06 -0.32
N ALA A 36 7.02 -6.94 0.69
CA ALA A 36 8.16 -7.25 1.56
C ALA A 36 9.29 -8.00 0.84
N ILE A 37 8.95 -8.81 -0.18
CA ILE A 37 9.95 -9.58 -0.93
C ILE A 37 10.62 -8.71 -1.98
N ASP A 38 9.82 -7.98 -2.76
CA ASP A 38 10.32 -7.11 -3.82
C ASP A 38 9.50 -5.81 -3.93
N PRO A 39 9.81 -4.80 -3.12
CA PRO A 39 9.06 -3.54 -3.12
C PRO A 39 9.25 -2.73 -4.40
N TYR A 40 10.31 -2.98 -5.17
CA TYR A 40 10.58 -2.29 -6.44
C TYR A 40 9.77 -2.84 -7.62
N LYS A 41 9.04 -3.95 -7.42
CA LYS A 41 8.09 -4.50 -8.40
C LYS A 41 6.87 -3.59 -8.62
N GLY A 42 6.59 -2.69 -7.69
CA GLY A 42 5.50 -1.73 -7.79
C GLY A 42 5.76 -0.63 -8.82
N GLU A 43 4.78 0.26 -9.00
CA GLU A 43 4.94 1.43 -9.87
C GLU A 43 5.48 2.61 -9.06
N GLN A 44 6.70 3.05 -9.38
CA GLN A 44 7.27 4.28 -8.83
C GLN A 44 6.52 5.50 -9.38
N LYS A 45 6.10 6.38 -8.49
CA LYS A 45 5.44 7.63 -8.85
C LYS A 45 6.46 8.74 -9.08
N THR A 46 6.07 9.66 -9.96
CA THR A 46 6.87 10.81 -10.40
C THR A 46 6.12 12.11 -10.12
N GLY A 47 6.81 13.26 -10.22
CA GLY A 47 6.21 14.57 -9.97
C GLY A 47 5.99 14.83 -8.48
N ASP A 48 4.81 15.34 -8.10
CA ASP A 48 4.45 15.64 -6.69
C ASP A 48 4.54 14.42 -5.76
N LEU A 49 4.48 13.21 -6.32
CA LEU A 49 4.52 11.93 -5.59
C LEU A 49 5.88 11.21 -5.78
N SER A 50 6.92 11.93 -6.21
CA SER A 50 8.25 11.36 -6.40
C SER A 50 8.78 10.74 -5.11
N GLY A 51 9.23 9.48 -5.18
CA GLY A 51 9.69 8.70 -4.02
C GLY A 51 8.63 7.74 -3.46
N ILE A 52 7.36 7.89 -3.86
CA ILE A 52 6.28 6.98 -3.49
C ILE A 52 6.17 5.85 -4.51
N TRP A 53 5.97 4.64 -4.00
CA TRP A 53 5.66 3.44 -4.77
C TRP A 53 4.20 3.06 -4.59
N SER A 54 3.58 2.48 -5.62
CA SER A 54 2.21 1.95 -5.52
C SER A 54 2.08 0.56 -6.11
N SER A 55 1.46 -0.33 -5.35
CA SER A 55 1.10 -1.70 -5.78
C SER A 55 -0.37 -1.97 -5.46
N GLY A 56 -1.00 -2.90 -6.17
CA GLY A 56 -2.44 -3.11 -6.03
C GLY A 56 -2.93 -4.45 -6.56
N PHE A 57 -4.17 -4.79 -6.20
CA PHE A 57 -4.83 -6.02 -6.63
C PHE A 57 -6.29 -5.75 -6.98
N LYS A 58 -6.92 -6.67 -7.73
CA LYS A 58 -8.37 -6.65 -7.98
C LYS A 58 -9.09 -7.61 -7.04
N TYR A 59 -10.20 -7.19 -6.46
CA TYR A 59 -11.05 -8.02 -5.62
C TYR A 59 -12.52 -7.62 -5.80
N ALA A 60 -13.39 -8.60 -6.08
CA ALA A 60 -14.83 -8.41 -6.27
C ALA A 60 -15.19 -7.30 -7.28
N GLY A 61 -14.43 -7.17 -8.37
CA GLY A 61 -14.62 -6.13 -9.39
C GLY A 61 -13.99 -4.77 -9.06
N THR A 62 -13.52 -4.57 -7.83
CA THR A 62 -12.89 -3.34 -7.38
C THR A 62 -11.37 -3.45 -7.40
N THR A 63 -10.70 -2.40 -7.88
CA THR A 63 -9.22 -2.32 -7.82
C THR A 63 -8.82 -1.63 -6.53
N TYR A 64 -7.93 -2.26 -5.77
CA TYR A 64 -7.34 -1.75 -4.55
C TYR A 64 -5.88 -1.40 -4.77
N ARG A 65 -5.39 -0.36 -4.09
CA ARG A 65 -3.99 0.06 -4.12
C ARG A 65 -3.45 0.27 -2.72
N VAL A 66 -2.13 0.14 -2.61
CA VAL A 66 -1.30 0.40 -1.43
C VAL A 66 -0.17 1.31 -1.87
N ALA A 67 -0.02 2.45 -1.20
CA ALA A 67 1.08 3.38 -1.40
C ALA A 67 2.10 3.25 -0.26
N TYR A 68 3.36 3.10 -0.63
CA TYR A 68 4.47 2.84 0.29
C TYR A 68 5.75 3.55 -0.14
N GLU A 69 6.66 3.73 0.81
CA GLU A 69 7.98 4.31 0.63
C GLU A 69 9.04 3.27 0.99
N ILE A 70 10.20 3.35 0.36
CA ILE A 70 11.33 2.46 0.60
C ILE A 70 12.46 3.30 1.19
N ILE A 71 12.85 3.02 2.44
CA ILE A 71 13.86 3.79 3.19
C ILE A 71 14.82 2.81 3.85
N GLU A 72 16.12 2.87 3.53
CA GLU A 72 17.20 2.11 4.21
C GLU A 72 16.84 0.63 4.51
N ASN A 73 16.42 -0.12 3.48
CA ASN A 73 15.96 -1.52 3.58
C ASN A 73 14.67 -1.78 4.37
N LYS A 74 13.93 -0.74 4.72
CA LYS A 74 12.57 -0.82 5.26
C LYS A 74 11.58 -0.40 4.21
N VAL A 75 10.44 -1.06 4.19
CA VAL A 75 9.29 -0.61 3.43
C VAL A 75 8.28 -0.09 4.41
N ILE A 76 7.93 1.18 4.25
CA ILE A 76 6.98 1.84 5.11
C ILE A 76 5.71 2.03 4.25
N PRO A 77 4.63 1.26 4.48
CA PRO A 77 3.32 1.57 3.94
C PRO A 77 2.81 2.88 4.57
N VAL A 78 3.30 4.02 4.07
CA VAL A 78 3.13 5.31 4.74
C VAL A 78 1.72 5.86 4.55
N LEU A 79 1.07 5.64 3.40
CA LEU A 79 0.16 6.69 2.95
C LEU A 79 -1.31 6.30 2.87
N LEU A 80 -1.63 5.24 2.13
CA LEU A 80 -3.01 4.86 1.91
C LEU A 80 -3.10 3.40 1.45
N CYS A 81 -4.07 2.68 1.99
CA CYS A 81 -4.55 1.44 1.40
C CYS A 81 -6.06 1.55 1.23
N GLY A 82 -6.56 1.25 0.02
CA GLY A 82 -7.96 1.51 -0.29
C GLY A 82 -8.33 1.25 -1.74
N THR A 83 -9.58 1.56 -2.08
CA THR A 83 -10.09 1.52 -3.44
C THR A 83 -9.35 2.50 -4.33
N HIS A 84 -9.24 2.21 -5.63
CA HIS A 84 -8.64 3.11 -6.61
C HIS A 84 -9.39 4.45 -6.72
N GLU A 85 -10.71 4.43 -6.51
CA GLU A 85 -11.55 5.62 -6.50
C GLU A 85 -11.04 6.63 -5.46
N ASN A 86 -10.67 7.84 -5.91
CA ASN A 86 -10.08 8.93 -5.12
C ASN A 86 -8.77 8.58 -4.37
N PHE A 87 -8.08 7.49 -4.72
CA PHE A 87 -6.84 7.05 -4.06
C PHE A 87 -5.76 8.13 -4.13
N TYR A 88 -5.50 8.65 -5.34
CA TYR A 88 -4.44 9.62 -5.57
C TYR A 88 -4.76 11.01 -5.01
N GLU A 89 -6.03 11.41 -4.99
CA GLU A 89 -6.45 12.67 -4.37
C GLU A 89 -6.29 12.63 -2.84
N GLN A 90 -6.64 11.50 -2.21
CA GLN A 90 -6.40 11.31 -0.78
C GLN A 90 -4.91 11.22 -0.47
N LEU A 91 -4.15 10.51 -1.31
CA LEU A 91 -2.70 10.42 -1.20
C LEU A 91 -2.04 11.80 -1.20
N LYS A 92 -2.41 12.68 -2.15
CA LYS A 92 -1.93 14.06 -2.23
C LYS A 92 -2.30 14.96 -1.05
N LYS A 93 -3.32 14.61 -0.25
CA LYS A 93 -3.70 15.37 0.96
C LYS A 93 -2.90 14.96 2.20
N ILE A 94 -2.25 13.80 2.15
CA ILE A 94 -1.49 13.23 3.27
C ILE A 94 -0.01 13.59 3.16
N ILE A 95 0.49 13.78 1.94
CA ILE A 95 1.86 14.17 1.61
C ILE A 95 1.97 15.68 1.56
#